data_AF-A0AA86MQH6-F1
#
_entry.id   AF-A0AA86MQH6-F1
#
_cell.length_a   1.000
_cell.length_b   1.000
_cell.length_c   1.000
_cell.angle_alpha   90.00
_cell.angle_beta   90.00
_cell.angle_gamma   90.00
#
_symmetry.space_group_name_H-M   'P 1'
#
loop_
_entity.id
_entity.type
_entity.pdbx_description
1 polymer ?
#
loop_
_entity_poly.entity_id
_entity_poly.type
_entity_poly.pdbx_seq_one_letter_code
_entity_poly.pdbx_strand_id
1 'polypeptide(L)'
;MDVQVIVITGQGWEKSGTMEMGYYADADKSQEILKSFTTRTGWNTLSAVKNKEVYSLYHGFPPHVFAFAGLQGLAKAYYPDIFEDLNPSENLKEFYEKFMPEDFSGEWFLKLQ
;
A
#
# COMPACT_ATOMS: atom_id res chain seq x y z
N MET A 1 -4.36 -22.05 -8.52
CA MET A 1 -5.23 -21.09 -7.81
C MET A 1 -5.06 -19.76 -8.48
N ASP A 2 -6.15 -19.13 -8.93
CA ASP A 2 -6.09 -17.80 -9.54
C ASP A 2 -6.05 -16.73 -8.44
N VAL A 3 -5.09 -15.81 -8.52
CA VAL A 3 -4.88 -14.75 -7.53
C VAL A 3 -5.53 -13.47 -8.04
N GLN A 4 -6.56 -13.01 -7.34
CA GLN A 4 -7.33 -11.82 -7.75
C GLN A 4 -6.72 -10.51 -7.25
N VAL A 5 -6.08 -10.51 -6.08
CA VAL A 5 -5.44 -9.33 -5.48
C VAL A 5 -4.04 -9.71 -5.00
N ILE A 6 -3.06 -8.86 -5.27
CA ILE A 6 -1.72 -8.95 -4.69
C ILE A 6 -1.50 -7.74 -3.80
N VAL A 7 -0.99 -7.98 -2.59
CA VAL A 7 -0.57 -6.94 -1.66
C VAL A 7 0.90 -7.15 -1.33
N ILE A 8 1.73 -6.15 -1.60
CA ILE A 8 3.16 -6.16 -1.30
C ILE A 8 3.41 -5.17 -0.17
N THR A 9 3.85 -5.66 1.00
CA THR A 9 4.15 -4.74 2.10
C THR A 9 5.52 -4.10 1.91
N GLY A 10 5.65 -2.81 2.23
CA GLY A 10 6.91 -2.08 2.14
C GLY A 10 7.24 -1.23 3.36
N GLN A 11 8.47 -0.76 3.45
CA GLN A 11 8.98 0.15 4.49
C GLN A 11 10.19 0.90 3.92
N GLY A 12 10.70 1.92 4.59
CA GLY A 12 11.95 2.61 4.24
C GLY A 12 13.21 1.79 4.51
N TRP A 13 13.31 0.56 3.99
CA TRP A 13 14.53 -0.24 4.09
C TRP A 13 15.60 0.25 3.11
N GLU A 14 16.84 0.42 3.58
CA GLU A 14 17.99 0.82 2.77
C GLU A 14 18.56 -0.37 1.97
N LYS A 15 17.75 -0.99 1.12
CA LYS A 15 18.19 -2.10 0.25
C LYS A 15 17.52 -2.01 -1.11
N SER A 16 18.27 -2.31 -2.17
CA SER A 16 17.68 -2.37 -3.51
C SER A 16 16.66 -3.52 -3.63
N GLY A 17 15.59 -3.28 -4.39
CA GLY A 17 14.54 -4.26 -4.66
C GLY A 17 13.54 -4.46 -3.52
N THR A 18 13.56 -3.63 -2.48
CA THR A 18 12.51 -3.58 -1.47
C THR A 18 11.44 -2.57 -1.82
N MET A 19 10.19 -2.86 -1.45
CA MET A 19 9.09 -1.91 -1.57
C MET A 19 9.28 -0.78 -0.57
N GLU A 20 9.32 0.46 -1.05
CA GLU A 20 9.48 1.66 -0.23
C GLU A 20 8.10 2.21 0.14
N MET A 21 7.86 2.40 1.45
CA MET A 21 6.62 2.94 2.00
C MET A 21 6.92 3.63 3.35
N GLY A 22 6.00 4.45 3.82
CA GLY A 22 6.04 5.17 5.10
C GLY A 22 6.45 6.62 4.95
N TYR A 23 6.80 7.23 6.08
CA TYR A 23 7.06 8.67 6.26
C TYR A 23 7.89 9.39 5.20
N TYR A 24 8.90 8.71 4.66
CA TYR A 24 9.88 9.29 3.74
C TYR A 24 9.79 8.72 2.33
N ALA A 25 8.79 7.87 2.07
CA ALA A 25 8.60 7.29 0.76
C ALA A 25 8.12 8.36 -0.23
N ASP A 26 8.76 8.41 -1.38
CA ASP A 26 8.30 9.16 -2.53
C ASP A 26 7.29 8.34 -3.33
N ALA A 27 6.15 8.92 -3.66
CA ALA A 27 5.04 8.20 -4.30
C ALA A 27 5.40 7.71 -5.71
N ASP A 28 6.11 8.52 -6.50
CA ASP A 28 6.48 8.18 -7.87
C ASP A 28 7.52 7.05 -7.88
N LYS A 29 8.55 7.15 -7.04
CA LYS A 29 9.52 6.08 -6.83
C LYS A 29 8.85 4.80 -6.33
N SER A 30 7.88 4.91 -5.42
CA SER A 30 7.14 3.76 -4.90
C SER A 30 6.29 3.10 -5.99
N GLN A 31 5.69 3.88 -6.90
CA GLN A 31 5.00 3.35 -8.09
C GLN A 31 5.96 2.59 -9.01
N GLU A 32 7.12 3.15 -9.32
CA GLU A 32 8.13 2.50 -10.16
C GLU A 32 8.58 1.16 -9.55
N ILE A 33 8.86 1.16 -8.25
CA ILE A 33 9.23 -0.03 -7.51
C ILE A 33 8.08 -1.05 -7.57
N LEU A 34 6.84 -0.68 -7.25
CA LEU A 34 5.69 -1.60 -7.29
C LEU A 34 5.50 -2.21 -8.68
N LYS A 35 5.62 -1.39 -9.73
CA LYS A 35 5.54 -1.86 -11.12
C LYS A 35 6.63 -2.87 -11.43
N SER A 36 7.85 -2.69 -10.92
CA SER A 36 8.95 -3.65 -11.13
C SER A 36 8.62 -5.05 -10.58
N PHE A 37 7.86 -5.18 -9.48
CA PHE A 37 7.44 -6.48 -8.95
C PHE A 37 6.58 -7.27 -9.95
N THR A 38 5.78 -6.58 -10.77
CA THR A 38 4.94 -7.24 -11.79
C THR A 38 5.73 -7.88 -12.94
N THR A 39 7.00 -7.54 -13.08
CA THR A 39 7.89 -8.09 -14.12
C THR A 39 8.55 -9.42 -13.72
N ARG A 40 8.31 -9.88 -12.49
CA ARG A 40 8.82 -11.18 -12.01
C ARG A 40 8.32 -12.31 -12.89
N THR A 41 9.18 -13.31 -13.11
CA THR A 41 8.85 -14.48 -13.93
C THR A 41 7.55 -15.12 -13.46
N GLY A 42 6.59 -15.27 -14.38
CA GLY A 42 5.28 -15.86 -14.12
C GLY A 42 4.20 -14.89 -13.62
N TRP A 43 4.56 -13.68 -13.14
CA TRP A 43 3.58 -12.73 -12.62
C TRP A 43 2.66 -12.17 -13.69
N ASN A 44 3.14 -12.04 -14.92
CA ASN A 44 2.35 -11.66 -16.08
C ASN A 44 1.18 -12.63 -16.39
N THR A 45 1.17 -13.84 -15.79
CA THR A 45 0.07 -14.80 -15.95
C THR A 45 -1.06 -14.61 -14.95
N LEU A 46 -0.81 -13.93 -13.82
CA LEU A 46 -1.75 -13.75 -12.71
C LEU A 46 -2.85 -12.74 -13.05
N SER A 47 -4.09 -13.04 -12.70
CA SER A 47 -5.24 -12.14 -12.92
C SER A 47 -5.04 -10.80 -12.23
N ALA A 48 -4.54 -10.79 -10.98
CA ALA A 48 -4.22 -9.55 -10.26
C ALA A 48 -3.31 -8.59 -11.05
N VAL A 49 -2.26 -9.10 -11.69
CA VAL A 49 -1.32 -8.27 -12.47
C VAL A 49 -1.97 -7.76 -13.75
N LYS A 50 -2.71 -8.62 -14.47
CA LYS A 50 -3.41 -8.25 -15.71
C LYS A 50 -4.47 -7.18 -15.48
N ASN A 51 -5.17 -7.25 -14.34
CA ASN A 51 -6.25 -6.34 -13.98
C ASN A 51 -5.78 -5.13 -13.16
N LYS A 52 -4.46 -4.99 -12.90
CA LYS A 52 -3.87 -3.97 -12.04
C LYS A 52 -4.42 -3.95 -10.60
N GLU A 53 -4.83 -5.12 -10.11
CA GLU A 53 -5.19 -5.36 -8.71
C GLU A 53 -3.95 -5.72 -7.87
N VAL A 54 -2.93 -4.87 -7.99
CA VAL A 54 -1.67 -4.96 -7.26
C VAL A 54 -1.55 -3.73 -6.38
N TYR A 55 -1.36 -3.95 -5.09
CA TYR A 55 -1.34 -2.92 -4.07
C TYR A 55 -0.07 -2.99 -3.25
N SER A 56 0.29 -1.87 -2.63
CA SER A 56 1.29 -1.78 -1.58
C SER A 56 0.71 -1.12 -0.34
N LEU A 57 1.18 -1.58 0.82
CA LEU A 57 0.84 -1.00 2.12
C LEU A 57 2.05 -0.97 3.04
N TYR A 58 2.08 -0.01 3.96
CA TYR A 58 3.15 0.08 4.94
C TYR A 58 3.22 -1.17 5.84
N HIS A 59 4.39 -1.79 5.90
CA HIS A 59 4.62 -3.03 6.63
C HIS A 59 4.48 -2.85 8.14
N GLY A 60 4.89 -1.70 8.65
CA GLY A 60 4.91 -1.43 10.09
C GLY A 60 3.56 -1.07 10.70
N PHE A 61 2.43 -1.19 9.98
CA PHE A 61 1.12 -0.85 10.55
C PHE A 61 0.88 -1.56 11.90
N PRO A 62 0.94 -2.90 12.01
CA PRO A 62 1.11 -3.56 13.30
C PRO A 62 2.55 -3.40 13.81
N PRO A 63 2.76 -3.13 15.11
CA PRO A 63 1.80 -3.03 16.21
C PRO A 63 1.41 -1.58 16.58
N HIS A 64 1.51 -0.62 15.66
CA HIS A 64 1.23 0.80 15.97
C HIS A 64 -0.26 1.07 16.22
N VAL A 65 -0.53 2.13 16.98
CA VAL A 65 -1.90 2.58 17.32
C VAL A 65 -2.74 2.90 16.08
N PHE A 66 -2.09 3.30 14.99
CA PHE A 66 -2.72 3.58 13.71
C PHE A 66 -2.86 2.36 12.78
N ALA A 67 -2.69 1.13 13.31
CA ALA A 67 -2.88 -0.12 12.55
C ALA A 67 -4.28 -0.24 11.92
N PHE A 68 -5.29 0.47 12.43
CA PHE A 68 -6.63 0.52 11.86
C PHE A 68 -6.60 0.94 10.38
N ALA A 69 -5.70 1.85 9.99
CA ALA A 69 -5.60 2.30 8.60
C ALA A 69 -5.13 1.15 7.69
N GLY A 70 -4.19 0.32 8.16
CA GLY A 70 -3.74 -0.88 7.44
C GLY A 70 -4.89 -1.86 7.17
N LEU A 71 -5.76 -2.06 8.16
CA LEU A 71 -6.97 -2.88 8.01
C LEU A 71 -7.94 -2.27 7.00
N GLN A 72 -8.14 -0.95 7.02
CA GLN A 72 -8.96 -0.25 6.04
C GLN A 72 -8.40 -0.37 4.61
N GLY A 73 -7.08 -0.28 4.45
CA GLY A 73 -6.41 -0.49 3.16
C GLY A 73 -6.62 -1.89 2.60
N LEU A 74 -6.51 -2.92 3.44
CA LEU A 74 -6.81 -4.30 3.04
C LEU A 74 -8.29 -4.49 2.69
N ALA A 75 -9.20 -3.93 3.49
CA ALA A 75 -10.64 -4.01 3.22
C ALA A 75 -10.99 -3.39 1.87
N LYS A 76 -10.46 -2.19 1.58
CA LYS A 76 -10.65 -1.52 0.28
C LYS A 76 -10.02 -2.28 -0.88
N ALA A 77 -8.84 -2.88 -0.69
CA ALA A 77 -8.19 -3.67 -1.74
C ALA A 77 -8.96 -4.95 -2.08
N TYR A 78 -9.57 -5.60 -1.09
CA TYR A 78 -10.30 -6.86 -1.29
C TYR A 78 -11.75 -6.67 -1.73
N TYR A 79 -12.40 -5.59 -1.30
CA TYR A 79 -13.81 -5.34 -1.57
C TYR A 79 -14.05 -3.86 -1.94
N PRO A 80 -13.48 -3.38 -3.06
CA PRO A 80 -13.53 -1.97 -3.43
C PRO A 80 -14.95 -1.44 -3.61
N ASP A 81 -15.88 -2.27 -4.11
CA ASP A 81 -17.28 -1.88 -4.32
C ASP A 81 -18.07 -1.75 -3.00
N ILE A 82 -17.69 -2.50 -1.97
CA ILE A 82 -18.34 -2.44 -0.64
C ILE A 82 -17.79 -1.25 0.16
N PHE A 83 -16.52 -0.91 -0.04
CA PHE A 83 -15.80 0.14 0.68
C PHE A 83 -15.39 1.27 -0.28
N GLU A 84 -16.29 1.68 -1.16
CA GLU A 84 -16.01 2.71 -2.17
C GLU A 84 -15.69 4.07 -1.53
N ASP A 85 -16.40 4.39 -0.45
CA ASP A 85 -16.31 5.61 0.36
C ASP A 85 -15.14 5.61 1.36
N LEU A 86 -14.58 4.45 1.68
CA LEU A 86 -13.48 4.32 2.62
C LEU A 86 -12.18 4.89 2.03
N ASN A 87 -11.60 5.92 2.66
CA ASN A 87 -10.29 6.45 2.29
C ASN A 87 -9.27 6.23 3.43
N PRO A 88 -8.46 5.16 3.37
CA PRO A 88 -7.51 4.85 4.45
C PRO A 88 -6.41 5.90 4.59
N SER A 89 -5.98 6.53 3.50
CA SER A 89 -4.96 7.59 3.54
C SER A 89 -5.50 8.85 4.21
N GLU A 90 -6.74 9.25 3.91
CA GLU A 90 -7.36 10.42 4.55
C GLU A 90 -7.64 10.15 6.03
N ASN A 91 -8.14 8.97 6.38
CA ASN A 91 -8.38 8.60 7.78
C ASN A 91 -7.08 8.54 8.59
N LEU A 92 -5.99 8.06 7.98
CA LEU A 92 -4.68 8.06 8.61
C LEU A 92 -4.17 9.49 8.80
N LYS A 93 -4.28 10.33 7.78
CA LYS A 93 -3.92 11.75 7.85
C LYS A 93 -4.69 12.47 8.97
N GLU A 94 -6.00 12.28 9.05
CA GLU A 94 -6.83 12.84 10.13
C GLU A 94 -6.36 12.37 11.52
N PHE A 95 -5.97 11.10 11.64
CA PHE A 95 -5.42 10.58 12.90
C PHE A 95 -4.10 11.28 13.27
N TYR A 96 -3.19 11.48 12.30
CA TYR A 96 -1.95 12.21 12.54
C TYR A 96 -2.21 13.64 12.99
N GLU A 97 -3.05 14.37 12.26
CA GLU A 97 -3.40 15.77 12.57
C GLU A 97 -4.03 15.94 13.97
N LYS A 98 -4.78 14.95 14.45
CA LYS A 98 -5.47 15.02 15.74
C LYS A 98 -4.64 14.55 16.92
N PHE A 99 -3.80 13.54 16.72
CA PHE A 99 -3.25 12.76 17.83
C PHE A 99 -1.73 12.60 17.79
N MET A 100 -1.07 12.82 16.65
CA MET A 100 0.36 12.63 16.52
C MET A 100 1.10 13.98 16.61
N PRO A 101 2.33 13.99 17.17
CA PRO A 101 3.16 15.18 17.21
C PRO A 101 3.86 15.45 15.87
N GLU A 102 3.95 14.45 14.98
CA GLU A 102 4.52 14.60 13.65
C GLU A 102 3.46 14.92 12.60
N ASP A 103 3.85 15.71 11.59
CA ASP A 103 3.02 15.96 10.42
C ASP A 103 2.84 14.69 9.57
N PHE A 104 1.68 14.54 8.94
CA PHE A 104 1.43 13.46 8.00
C PHE A 104 2.27 13.65 6.72
N SER A 105 3.13 12.67 6.40
CA SER A 105 3.99 12.69 5.20
C SER A 105 4.20 11.30 4.63
N GLY A 106 4.76 11.25 3.42
CA GLY A 106 5.16 10.02 2.74
C GLY A 106 4.00 9.26 2.11
N GLU A 107 4.21 7.97 1.84
CA GLU A 107 3.27 7.13 1.12
C GLU A 107 2.95 5.84 1.91
N TRP A 108 1.67 5.60 2.18
CA TRP A 108 1.23 4.56 3.11
C TRP A 108 0.37 3.48 2.45
N PHE A 109 -0.30 3.83 1.34
CA PHE A 109 -1.17 2.96 0.56
C PHE A 109 -1.05 3.29 -0.92
N LEU A 110 -0.79 2.29 -1.75
CA LEU A 110 -0.55 2.53 -3.17
C LEU A 110 -1.20 1.45 -4.01
N LYS A 111 -1.97 1.83 -5.04
CA LYS A 111 -2.45 0.90 -6.08
C LYS A 111 -1.60 1.10 -7.33
N LEU A 112 -1.23 -0.01 -7.99
CA LEU A 112 -0.49 0.02 -9.25
C LEU A 112 -1.27 0.79 -10.32
N GLN A 113 -0.61 1.74 -10.98
CA GLN A 113 -1.17 2.55 -12.06
C GLN A 113 -1.08 1.91 -13.46
#